data_AF-A0A4Z1CUN1-F1
#
_entry.id   AF-A0A4Z1CUN1-F1
#
_cell.length_a   1.000
_cell.length_b   1.000
_cell.length_c   1.000
_cell.angle_alpha   90.00
_cell.angle_beta   90.00
_cell.angle_gamma   90.00
#
_symmetry.space_group_name_H-M   'P 1'
#
loop_
_entity.id
_entity.type
_entity.pdbx_description
1 polymer ?
#
loop_
_entity_poly.entity_id
_entity_poly.type
_entity_poly.pdbx_seq_one_letter_code
_entity_poly.pdbx_strand_id
1 'polypeptide(L)'
;MARAFDDLADALNKGRWPEPTCTAEEMALHLAIEDAPAYLEDRPADDEHHTPPRHEDDYSWDGCADLLFQDHDVLTLFDASLAGIEDPDNPANQRLGAGALRVDAWFEPSDNGAARDPRRGFRR
;
A
#
# COMPACT_ATOMS: atom_id res chain seq x y z
N MET A 1 -2.31 -1.26 11.45
CA MET A 1 -1.31 -1.57 10.41
C MET A 1 -1.17 -3.06 10.11
N ALA A 2 -0.83 -3.97 11.05
CA ALA A 2 -0.59 -5.39 10.75
C ALA A 2 -1.64 -6.06 9.83
N ARG A 3 -2.93 -5.77 10.05
CA ARG A 3 -4.03 -6.27 9.21
C ARG A 3 -3.94 -5.83 7.74
N ALA A 4 -3.50 -4.62 7.47
CA ALA A 4 -3.36 -4.11 6.10
C ALA A 4 -2.31 -4.91 5.31
N PHE A 5 -1.17 -5.22 5.94
CA PHE A 5 -0.17 -6.12 5.35
C PHE A 5 -0.73 -7.52 5.08
N ASP A 6 -1.51 -8.06 6.02
CA ASP A 6 -2.15 -9.38 5.85
C ASP A 6 -3.12 -9.37 4.67
N ASP A 7 -3.90 -8.31 4.50
CA ASP A 7 -4.88 -8.19 3.42
C ASP A 7 -4.22 -8.16 2.04
N LEU A 8 -3.11 -7.43 1.90
CA LEU A 8 -2.31 -7.38 0.68
C LEU A 8 -1.63 -8.73 0.38
N ALA A 9 -1.05 -9.36 1.41
CA ALA A 9 -0.43 -10.68 1.29
C ALA A 9 -1.47 -11.75 0.90
N ASP A 10 -2.68 -11.68 1.47
CA ASP A 10 -3.79 -12.57 1.14
C ASP A 10 -4.24 -12.42 -0.32
N ALA A 11 -4.18 -11.22 -0.89
CA ALA A 11 -4.47 -11.00 -2.31
C ALA A 11 -3.45 -11.73 -3.18
N LEU A 12 -2.16 -11.58 -2.88
CA LEU A 12 -1.06 -12.28 -3.57
C LEU A 12 -1.18 -13.80 -3.44
N ASN A 13 -1.46 -14.32 -2.24
CA ASN A 13 -1.68 -15.75 -2.00
C ASN A 13 -2.86 -16.32 -2.81
N LYS A 14 -3.82 -15.48 -3.18
CA LYS A 14 -4.98 -15.84 -4.03
C LYS A 14 -4.71 -15.59 -5.52
N GLY A 15 -3.49 -15.22 -5.90
CA GLY A 15 -3.09 -14.92 -7.28
C GLY A 15 -3.69 -13.63 -7.82
N ARG A 16 -4.00 -12.66 -6.95
CA ARG A 16 -4.54 -11.34 -7.32
C ARG A 16 -3.52 -10.25 -7.03
N TRP A 17 -3.68 -9.12 -7.72
CA TRP A 17 -2.94 -7.90 -7.43
C TRP A 17 -3.23 -7.41 -6.00
N PRO A 18 -2.22 -6.87 -5.29
CA PRO A 18 -2.38 -6.33 -3.94
C PRO A 18 -2.98 -4.91 -4.01
N GLU A 19 -4.16 -4.78 -4.62
CA GLU A 19 -4.85 -3.49 -4.75
C GLU A 19 -5.27 -2.95 -3.38
N PRO A 20 -4.79 -1.76 -2.96
CA PRO A 20 -5.23 -1.11 -1.75
C PRO A 20 -6.71 -0.72 -1.83
N THR A 21 -7.43 -0.89 -0.72
CA THR A 21 -8.85 -0.53 -0.60
C THR A 21 -9.11 0.53 0.47
N CYS A 22 -8.06 0.96 1.18
CA CYS A 22 -8.08 2.02 2.18
C CYS A 22 -6.67 2.60 2.37
N THR A 23 -6.58 3.77 3.00
CA THR A 23 -5.32 4.49 3.28
C THR A 23 -4.32 3.65 4.10
N ALA A 24 -4.80 2.78 5.00
CA ALA A 24 -3.92 1.87 5.74
C ALA A 24 -3.25 0.83 4.83
N GLU A 25 -3.96 0.31 3.83
CA GLU A 25 -3.41 -0.62 2.84
C GLU A 25 -2.45 0.09 1.89
N GLU A 26 -2.75 1.32 1.48
CA GLU A 26 -1.87 2.16 0.67
C GLU A 26 -0.52 2.39 1.38
N MET A 27 -0.57 2.82 2.65
CA MET A 27 0.63 2.99 3.47
C MET A 27 1.41 1.67 3.64
N ALA A 28 0.71 0.56 3.89
CA ALA A 28 1.36 -0.74 4.05
C ALA A 28 2.08 -1.17 2.76
N LEU A 29 1.48 -0.90 1.60
CA LEU A 29 2.07 -1.22 0.31
C LEU A 29 3.30 -0.34 0.01
N HIS A 30 3.25 0.96 0.32
CA HIS A 30 4.40 1.85 0.20
C HIS A 30 5.59 1.33 1.00
N LEU A 31 5.38 1.00 2.28
CA LEU A 31 6.41 0.43 3.15
C LEU A 31 6.95 -0.90 2.61
N ALA A 32 6.08 -1.78 2.11
CA ALA A 32 6.49 -3.07 1.56
C ALA A 32 7.36 -2.94 0.31
N ILE A 33 7.08 -1.95 -0.56
CA ILE A 33 7.89 -1.67 -1.75
C ILE A 33 9.22 -1.01 -1.37
N GLU A 34 9.21 -0.08 -0.41
CA GLU A 34 10.42 0.56 0.11
C GLU A 34 11.39 -0.47 0.72
N ASP A 35 10.88 -1.46 1.45
CA ASP A 35 11.67 -2.52 2.09
C ASP A 35 12.09 -3.65 1.11
N ALA A 36 11.42 -3.79 -0.05
CA ALA A 36 11.62 -4.92 -0.97
C ALA A 36 13.06 -5.11 -1.48
N PRO A 37 13.84 -4.05 -1.80
CA PRO A 37 15.24 -4.20 -2.21
C PRO A 37 16.10 -4.85 -1.12
N ALA A 38 15.97 -4.40 0.13
CA ALA A 38 16.73 -4.96 1.25
C ALA A 38 16.34 -6.43 1.49
N TYR A 39 15.04 -6.73 1.40
CA TYR A 39 14.56 -8.11 1.51
C TYR A 39 15.10 -9.02 0.40
N LEU A 40 15.29 -8.51 -0.82
CA LEU A 40 15.91 -9.25 -1.92
C LEU A 40 17.41 -9.49 -1.67
N GLU A 41 18.14 -8.49 -1.17
CA GLU A 41 19.57 -8.61 -0.86
C GLU A 41 19.85 -9.64 0.24
N ASP A 42 18.95 -9.75 1.22
CA ASP A 42 19.06 -10.70 2.34
C ASP A 42 18.71 -12.16 1.97
N ARG A 43 18.18 -12.41 0.75
CA ARG A 43 17.79 -13.76 0.34
C ARG A 43 19.00 -14.66 0.08
N PRO A 44 18.98 -15.92 0.54
CA PRO A 44 19.99 -16.90 0.17
C PRO A 44 20.03 -17.14 -1.35
N ALA A 45 21.23 -17.38 -1.89
CA ALA A 45 21.40 -17.63 -3.33
C ALA A 45 20.67 -18.89 -3.84
N ASP A 46 20.33 -19.82 -2.95
CA ASP A 46 19.59 -21.05 -3.22
C ASP A 46 18.07 -20.96 -2.91
N ASP A 47 17.55 -19.76 -2.63
CA ASP A 47 16.12 -19.51 -2.41
C ASP A 47 15.29 -19.82 -3.68
N GLU A 48 14.13 -20.48 -3.51
CA GLU A 48 13.22 -20.84 -4.60
C GLU A 48 12.78 -19.63 -5.44
N HIS A 49 12.77 -18.43 -4.86
CA HIS A 49 12.51 -17.16 -5.54
C HIS A 49 13.42 -16.91 -6.74
N HIS A 50 14.63 -17.47 -6.77
CA HIS A 50 15.56 -17.33 -7.88
C HIS A 50 15.38 -18.38 -8.99
N THR A 51 14.43 -19.29 -8.85
CA THR A 51 14.18 -20.39 -9.81
C THR A 51 13.44 -19.97 -11.09
N PRO A 52 12.43 -19.07 -11.04
CA PRO A 52 11.74 -18.63 -12.26
C PRO A 52 12.67 -17.92 -13.26
N PRO A 53 12.38 -17.98 -14.57
CA PRO A 53 13.10 -17.19 -15.57
C PRO A 53 13.01 -15.70 -15.27
N ARG A 54 14.14 -14.99 -15.38
CA ARG A 54 14.19 -13.54 -15.16
C ARG A 54 13.51 -12.79 -16.31
N HIS A 55 12.71 -11.79 -15.97
CA HIS A 55 12.16 -10.79 -16.89
C HIS A 55 12.89 -9.45 -16.73
N GLU A 56 12.85 -8.59 -17.75
CA GLU A 56 13.47 -7.25 -17.68
C GLU A 56 12.77 -6.31 -16.68
N ASP A 57 11.50 -6.58 -16.42
CA ASP A 57 10.66 -5.84 -15.46
C ASP A 57 10.76 -6.38 -14.03
N ASP A 58 11.48 -7.48 -13.80
CA ASP A 58 11.67 -8.00 -12.45
C ASP A 58 12.39 -6.95 -11.59
N TYR A 59 11.91 -6.76 -10.36
CA TYR A 59 12.47 -5.80 -9.39
C TYR A 59 12.41 -4.34 -9.85
N SER A 60 11.51 -4.01 -10.79
CA SER A 60 11.16 -2.62 -11.11
C SER A 60 10.32 -2.00 -9.99
N TRP A 61 10.96 -1.67 -8.87
CA TRP A 61 10.30 -1.14 -7.67
C TRP A 61 9.62 0.20 -7.92
N ASP A 62 10.25 1.07 -8.70
CA ASP A 62 9.65 2.33 -9.13
C ASP A 62 8.40 2.08 -9.98
N GLY A 63 8.43 1.07 -10.85
CA GLY A 63 7.26 0.65 -11.65
C GLY A 63 6.11 0.09 -10.81
N CYS A 64 6.37 -0.43 -9.61
CA CYS A 64 5.32 -0.86 -8.68
C CYS A 64 4.48 0.33 -8.20
N ALA A 65 5.07 1.51 -8.01
CA ALA A 65 4.33 2.69 -7.59
C ALA A 65 3.31 3.13 -8.64
N ASP A 66 3.69 3.07 -9.92
CA ASP A 66 2.82 3.45 -11.03
C ASP A 66 1.69 2.43 -11.28
N LEU A 67 1.94 1.15 -11.00
CA LEU A 67 1.01 0.06 -11.36
C LEU A 67 0.07 -0.38 -10.24
N LEU A 68 0.52 -0.31 -8.98
CA LEU A 68 -0.21 -0.91 -7.85
C LEU A 68 -1.11 0.07 -7.11
N PHE A 69 -0.95 1.37 -7.35
CA PHE A 69 -1.64 2.42 -6.62
C PHE A 69 -2.67 3.13 -7.48
N GLN A 70 -3.78 3.53 -6.86
CA GLN A 70 -4.76 4.41 -7.49
C GLN A 70 -4.36 5.88 -7.33
N ASP A 71 -3.81 6.20 -6.16
CA ASP A 71 -3.29 7.50 -5.75
C ASP A 71 -2.14 7.30 -4.75
N HIS A 72 -1.53 8.42 -4.34
CA HIS A 72 -0.45 8.46 -3.36
C HIS A 72 -0.77 9.47 -2.25
N ASP A 73 -2.05 9.63 -1.95
CA ASP A 73 -2.53 10.67 -1.04
C ASP A 73 -1.93 10.52 0.34
N VAL A 74 -1.68 9.29 0.79
CA VAL A 74 -1.11 9.04 2.12
C VAL A 74 0.29 9.62 2.27
N LEU A 75 1.04 9.77 1.17
CA LEU A 75 2.38 10.37 1.22
C LEU A 75 2.34 11.88 1.50
N THR A 76 1.21 12.55 1.24
CA THR A 76 1.05 13.98 1.53
C THR A 76 1.13 14.30 3.02
N LEU A 77 0.86 13.32 3.90
CA LEU A 77 1.03 13.44 5.35
C LEU A 77 2.48 13.71 5.76
N PHE A 78 3.44 13.36 4.90
CA PHE A 78 4.87 13.53 5.17
C PHE A 78 5.48 14.74 4.44
N ASP A 79 4.70 15.44 3.63
CA ASP A 79 5.11 16.72 3.05
C ASP A 79 4.88 17.84 4.08
N ALA A 80 5.97 18.39 4.62
CA ALA A 80 5.92 19.46 5.60
C ALA A 80 5.20 20.73 5.09
N SER A 81 5.14 20.94 3.76
CA SER A 81 4.40 22.05 3.16
C SER A 81 2.88 21.88 3.20
N LEU A 82 2.40 20.66 3.45
CA LEU A 82 1.00 20.27 3.54
C LEU A 82 0.58 19.95 4.98
N ALA A 83 1.29 20.45 5.99
CA ALA A 83 0.94 20.22 7.39
C ALA A 83 -0.54 20.53 7.68
N GLY A 84 -1.24 19.57 8.32
CA GLY A 84 -2.66 19.66 8.61
C GLY A 84 -3.58 19.22 7.46
N ILE A 85 -3.05 18.65 6.38
CA ILE A 85 -3.84 18.14 5.24
C ILE A 85 -4.78 17.00 5.64
N GLU A 86 -4.55 16.34 6.78
CA GLU A 86 -5.46 15.34 7.32
C GLU A 86 -6.82 15.92 7.73
N ASP A 87 -6.91 17.24 7.97
CA ASP A 87 -8.18 17.89 8.30
C ASP A 87 -9.04 18.06 7.03
N PRO A 88 -10.26 17.48 6.97
CA PRO A 88 -11.16 17.64 5.81
C PRO A 88 -11.61 19.10 5.58
N ASP A 89 -11.50 19.97 6.58
CA ASP A 89 -11.77 21.40 6.44
C ASP A 89 -10.54 22.18 5.92
N ASN A 90 -9.38 21.54 5.75
CA ASN A 90 -8.20 22.16 5.18
C ASN A 90 -8.42 22.48 3.68
N PRO A 91 -8.22 23.73 3.23
CA PRO A 91 -8.37 24.09 1.82
C PRO A 91 -7.47 23.30 0.86
N ALA A 92 -6.31 22.84 1.32
CA ALA A 92 -5.42 21.99 0.52
C ALA A 92 -6.01 20.60 0.33
N ASN A 93 -6.58 19.99 1.38
CA ASN A 93 -7.27 18.71 1.32
C ASN A 93 -8.44 18.78 0.31
N GLN A 94 -9.32 19.77 0.47
CA GLN A 94 -10.48 19.97 -0.40
C GLN A 94 -10.10 20.20 -1.87
N ARG A 95 -8.98 20.88 -2.12
CA ARG A 95 -8.50 21.16 -3.48
C ARG A 95 -7.85 19.94 -4.13
N LEU A 96 -7.14 19.13 -3.36
CA LEU A 96 -6.48 17.91 -3.84
C LEU A 96 -7.47 16.75 -3.96
N GLY A 97 -8.60 16.80 -3.23
CA GLY A 97 -9.51 15.68 -3.11
C GLY A 97 -8.87 14.52 -2.34
N ALA A 98 -8.01 14.86 -1.38
CA ALA A 98 -7.22 13.88 -0.66
C ALA A 98 -8.14 12.90 0.09
N GLY A 99 -7.78 11.61 0.09
CA GLY A 99 -8.53 10.55 0.74
C GLY A 99 -8.65 10.69 2.27
N ALA A 100 -9.04 9.60 2.93
CA ALA A 100 -9.26 9.54 4.38
C ALA A 100 -7.94 9.58 5.19
N LEU A 101 -7.30 10.75 5.23
CA LEU A 101 -5.96 10.94 5.79
C LEU A 101 -5.91 10.99 7.33
N ARG A 102 -7.05 11.19 8.00
CA ARG A 102 -7.12 11.12 9.47
C ARG A 102 -6.89 9.70 9.94
N VAL A 103 -6.05 9.53 10.96
CA VAL A 103 -5.64 8.22 11.48
C VAL A 103 -6.82 7.31 11.87
N ASP A 104 -7.91 7.89 12.39
CA ASP A 104 -9.12 7.15 12.76
C ASP A 104 -9.94 6.66 11.57
N ALA A 105 -9.74 7.25 10.38
CA ALA A 105 -10.42 6.91 9.14
C ALA A 105 -9.58 6.03 8.19
N TRP A 106 -8.31 5.71 8.51
CA TRP A 106 -7.41 4.97 7.61
C TRP A 106 -7.91 3.59 7.16
N PHE A 107 -8.84 2.98 7.90
CA PHE A 107 -9.43 1.69 7.57
C PHE A 107 -10.81 1.79 6.91
N GLU A 108 -11.32 3.00 6.72
CA GLU A 108 -12.53 3.22 5.94
C GLU A 108 -12.25 2.93 4.46
N PRO A 109 -13.19 2.31 3.74
CA PRO A 109 -12.99 2.02 2.32
C PRO A 109 -12.80 3.32 1.53
N SER A 110 -11.84 3.32 0.60
CA SER A 110 -11.72 4.37 -0.41
C SER A 110 -12.96 4.38 -1.31
N ASP A 111 -13.36 5.56 -1.82
CA ASP A 111 -14.58 5.74 -2.63
C ASP A 111 -14.67 4.82 -3.88
N ASN A 112 -13.53 4.30 -4.35
CA ASN A 112 -13.43 3.44 -5.53
C ASN A 112 -13.30 1.93 -5.23
N GLY A 113 -13.22 1.51 -3.96
CA GLY A 113 -12.88 0.15 -3.56
C GLY A 113 -14.05 -0.64 -2.94
N ALA A 114 -14.15 -1.94 -3.27
CA ALA A 114 -14.96 -2.85 -2.47
C ALA A 114 -14.30 -3.06 -1.09
N ALA A 115 -15.01 -2.70 -0.03
CA ALA A 115 -14.55 -2.89 1.34
C ALA A 115 -14.12 -4.35 1.61
N ARG A 116 -13.00 -4.53 2.34
CA ARG A 116 -12.61 -5.86 2.83
C ARG A 116 -13.68 -6.45 3.76
N ASP A 117 -13.85 -7.77 3.74
CA ASP A 117 -14.78 -8.45 4.66
C ASP A 117 -14.41 -8.16 6.13
N PRO A 118 -15.30 -7.52 6.92
CA PRO A 118 -15.01 -7.21 8.33
C PRO A 118 -14.85 -8.47 9.20
N ARG A 119 -15.28 -9.64 8.74
CA ARG A 119 -15.21 -10.93 9.46
C ARG A 119 -14.00 -11.79 9.09
N ARG A 120 -13.06 -11.28 8.28
CA ARG A 120 -11.85 -12.02 7.84
C ARG A 120 -10.86 -12.42 8.95
N GLY A 121 -11.15 -12.06 10.20
CA GLY A 121 -10.40 -12.48 11.38
C GLY A 121 -9.18 -11.60 11.69
N PHE A 122 -8.34 -12.08 12.59
CA PHE A 122 -7.01 -11.54 12.91
C PHE A 122 -5.97 -12.63 12.64
N ARG A 123 -4.71 -12.22 12.46
CA ARG A 123 -3.55 -13.14 12.40
C ARG A 123 -3.64 -14.17 13.54
N ARG A 124 -3.47 -15.44 13.22
CA ARG A 124 -3.30 -16.53 14.20
C ARG A 124 -1.83 -16.73 14.48
#